data_AF-A0A2D5MQA9-F1
#
_entry.id   AF-A0A2D5MQA9-F1
#
_cell.length_a   1.000
_cell.length_b   1.000
_cell.length_c   1.000
_cell.angle_alpha   90.00
_cell.angle_beta   90.00
_cell.angle_gamma   90.00
#
_symmetry.space_group_name_H-M   'P 1'
#
loop_
_entity.id
_entity.type
_entity.pdbx_description
1 polymer ?
#
loop_
_entity_poly.entity_id
_entity_poly.type
_entity_poly.pdbx_seq_one_letter_code
_entity_poly.pdbx_strand_id
1 'polypeptide(L)'
;MEKSNAFTLLETLLAVVIATGLLSTAMYFYQQSSKFRNDLILENERIASARLIINKMSSELRSTLTHPKLGIGLKGGSNWIEFLKTATPSASSWKNSTETTSPSYPETGYRLIRYQLAMKNLISDTLNNEANRNMIENLNLNENITTNEEDSSIAVKQGDAIDRTEQRLLTSKANTNAISTVEIKPVRITDQLKYMQFRYLNNGSWVYQWPGPIPPQGIEISLGIEPLSATNLLEEYTNHVFRRILRIPTTATKFQNVATNDLTLEDQLPRQND
;
A
#
# COMPACT_ATOMS: atom_id res chain seq x y z
N MET A 1 -9.07 -84.07 16.84
CA MET A 1 -8.58 -83.83 18.20
C MET A 1 -7.76 -82.54 18.13
N GLU A 2 -8.39 -81.42 18.50
CA GLU A 2 -7.83 -80.07 18.32
C GLU A 2 -6.65 -79.84 19.26
N LYS A 3 -5.57 -79.28 18.72
CA LYS A 3 -4.36 -78.92 19.45
C LYS A 3 -4.58 -77.52 20.01
N SER A 4 -4.82 -77.40 21.31
CA SER A 4 -4.90 -76.12 22.00
C SER A 4 -3.50 -75.52 22.15
N ASN A 5 -3.20 -74.50 21.35
CA ASN A 5 -1.98 -73.70 21.48
C ASN A 5 -2.15 -72.76 22.68
N ALA A 6 -1.46 -73.05 23.79
CA ALA A 6 -1.39 -72.15 24.93
C ALA A 6 -0.39 -71.01 24.64
N PHE A 7 -0.87 -69.77 24.63
CA PHE A 7 -0.03 -68.57 24.45
C PHE A 7 0.86 -68.35 25.68
N THR A 8 2.15 -68.08 25.48
CA THR A 8 3.08 -67.82 26.58
C THR A 8 2.95 -66.37 27.07
N LEU A 9 3.05 -66.14 28.39
CA LEU A 9 2.93 -64.80 29.00
C LEU A 9 3.94 -63.79 28.41
N LEU A 10 5.13 -64.27 28.05
CA LEU A 10 6.18 -63.48 27.39
C LEU A 10 5.74 -62.94 26.02
N GLU A 11 5.06 -63.76 25.22
CA GLU A 11 4.59 -63.37 23.89
C GLU A 11 3.51 -62.29 23.98
N THR A 12 2.57 -62.43 24.93
CA THR A 12 1.55 -61.43 25.20
C THR A 12 2.17 -60.10 25.67
N LEU A 13 3.18 -60.16 26.55
CA LEU A 13 3.88 -58.95 27.03
C LEU A 13 4.61 -58.25 25.89
N LEU A 14 5.32 -59.00 25.05
CA LEU A 14 6.00 -58.47 23.87
C LEU A 14 5.02 -57.81 22.89
N ALA A 15 3.89 -58.46 22.62
CA ALA A 15 2.86 -57.93 21.72
C ALA A 15 2.31 -56.58 22.23
N VAL A 16 2.07 -56.45 23.54
CA VAL A 16 1.60 -55.19 24.14
C VAL A 16 2.66 -54.09 24.03
N VAL A 17 3.93 -54.38 24.27
CA VAL A 17 5.03 -53.40 24.12
C VAL A 17 5.16 -52.95 22.66
N ILE A 18 5.11 -53.87 21.69
CA ILE A 18 5.19 -53.52 20.28
C ILE A 18 3.96 -52.70 19.87
N ALA A 19 2.75 -53.11 20.28
CA ALA A 19 1.53 -52.39 19.96
C ALA A 19 1.52 -50.96 20.54
N THR A 20 1.95 -50.79 21.79
CA THR A 20 2.04 -49.46 22.42
C THR A 20 3.13 -48.59 21.79
N GLY A 21 4.30 -49.16 21.45
CA GLY A 21 5.37 -48.43 20.75
C GLY A 21 4.94 -47.97 19.34
N LEU A 22 4.24 -48.82 18.60
CA LEU A 22 3.67 -48.48 17.29
C LEU A 22 2.59 -47.40 17.42
N LEU A 23 1.69 -47.53 18.41
CA LEU A 23 0.65 -46.53 18.65
C LEU A 23 1.23 -45.17 19.03
N SER A 24 2.25 -45.15 19.89
CA SER A 24 2.95 -43.92 20.29
C SER A 24 3.60 -43.23 19.09
N THR A 25 4.30 -44.00 18.25
CA THR A 25 4.95 -43.48 17.04
C THR A 25 3.92 -42.95 16.04
N ALA A 26 2.82 -43.69 15.82
CA ALA A 26 1.72 -43.25 14.96
C ALA A 26 1.09 -41.95 15.48
N MET A 27 0.88 -41.83 16.79
CA MET A 27 0.33 -40.63 17.40
C MET A 27 1.29 -39.43 17.25
N TYR A 28 2.59 -39.64 17.40
CA TYR A 28 3.60 -38.60 17.18
C TYR A 28 3.56 -38.07 15.74
N PHE A 29 3.55 -38.97 14.74
CA PHE A 29 3.46 -38.56 13.33
C PHE A 29 2.14 -37.86 13.00
N TYR A 30 1.03 -38.30 13.60
CA TYR A 30 -0.26 -37.64 13.43
C TYR A 30 -0.24 -36.21 13.99
N GLN A 31 0.27 -36.02 15.20
CA GLN A 31 0.41 -34.69 15.81
C GLN A 31 1.33 -33.79 14.98
N GLN A 32 2.46 -34.32 14.50
CA GLN A 32 3.40 -33.58 13.67
C GLN A 32 2.78 -33.16 12.34
N SER A 33 2.04 -34.06 11.68
CA SER A 33 1.35 -33.77 10.42
C SER A 33 0.25 -32.72 10.60
N SER A 34 -0.46 -32.76 11.73
CA SER A 34 -1.49 -31.77 12.05
C SER A 34 -0.88 -30.37 12.25
N LYS A 35 0.23 -30.26 12.99
CA LYS A 35 0.96 -28.99 13.17
C LYS A 35 1.43 -28.42 11.83
N PHE A 36 2.13 -29.22 11.02
CA PHE A 36 2.59 -28.78 9.70
C PHE A 36 1.45 -28.33 8.79
N ARG A 37 0.32 -29.04 8.80
CA ARG A 37 -0.86 -28.64 8.03
C ARG A 37 -1.38 -27.27 8.47
N ASN A 38 -1.47 -27.03 9.77
CA ASN A 38 -1.94 -25.75 10.30
C ASN A 38 -0.99 -24.61 9.93
N ASP A 39 0.33 -24.83 10.06
CA ASP A 39 1.34 -23.84 9.68
C ASP A 39 1.27 -23.50 8.19
N LEU A 40 1.12 -24.52 7.34
CA LEU A 40 0.96 -24.33 5.90
C LEU A 40 -0.33 -23.59 5.53
N ILE A 41 -1.43 -23.82 6.24
CA ILE A 41 -2.68 -23.09 6.01
C ILE A 41 -2.49 -21.59 6.32
N LEU A 42 -1.90 -21.27 7.47
CA LEU A 42 -1.66 -19.88 7.88
C LEU A 42 -0.73 -19.15 6.90
N GLU A 43 0.34 -19.82 6.45
CA GLU A 43 1.26 -19.21 5.48
C GLU A 43 0.59 -19.02 4.12
N ASN A 44 -0.24 -19.98 3.69
CA ASN A 44 -1.01 -19.84 2.46
C ASN A 44 -2.02 -18.69 2.53
N GLU A 45 -2.70 -18.49 3.66
CA GLU A 45 -3.59 -17.35 3.87
C GLU A 45 -2.85 -16.01 3.76
N ARG A 46 -1.64 -15.93 4.30
CA ARG A 46 -0.77 -14.73 4.20
C ARG A 46 -0.36 -14.44 2.76
N ILE A 47 0.13 -15.46 2.04
CA ILE A 47 0.51 -15.33 0.63
C ILE A 47 -0.69 -14.94 -0.25
N ALA A 48 -1.85 -15.56 0.00
CA ALA A 48 -3.09 -15.25 -0.72
C ALA A 48 -3.51 -13.79 -0.50
N SER A 49 -3.47 -13.31 0.75
CA SER A 49 -3.80 -11.93 1.11
C SER A 49 -2.85 -10.93 0.41
N ALA A 50 -1.54 -11.19 0.45
CA ALA A 50 -0.55 -10.38 -0.25
C ALA A 50 -0.82 -10.32 -1.76
N ARG A 51 -1.17 -11.47 -2.37
CA ARG A 51 -1.52 -11.56 -3.80
C ARG A 51 -2.78 -10.78 -4.15
N LEU A 52 -3.80 -10.82 -3.31
CA LEU A 52 -5.03 -10.04 -3.54
C LEU A 52 -4.74 -8.53 -3.51
N ILE A 53 -3.92 -8.08 -2.55
CA ILE A 53 -3.57 -6.67 -2.41
C ILE A 53 -2.72 -6.19 -3.59
N ILE A 54 -1.68 -6.94 -3.97
CA ILE A 54 -0.83 -6.55 -5.11
C ILE A 54 -1.63 -6.55 -6.41
N ASN A 55 -2.56 -7.49 -6.60
CA ASN A 55 -3.46 -7.53 -7.76
C ASN A 55 -4.41 -6.32 -7.79
N LYS A 56 -5.04 -6.00 -6.66
CA LYS A 56 -5.92 -4.85 -6.52
C LYS A 56 -5.18 -3.56 -6.81
N MET A 57 -4.05 -3.32 -6.15
CA MET A 57 -3.22 -2.15 -6.35
C MET A 57 -2.71 -2.04 -7.79
N SER A 58 -2.27 -3.15 -8.39
CA SER A 58 -1.86 -3.19 -9.81
C SER A 58 -2.99 -2.79 -10.75
N SER A 59 -4.20 -3.30 -10.51
CA SER A 59 -5.38 -2.99 -11.32
C SER A 59 -5.73 -1.50 -11.22
N GLU A 60 -5.73 -0.95 -10.00
CA GLU A 60 -6.03 0.45 -9.76
C GLU A 60 -4.95 1.37 -10.38
N LEU A 61 -3.67 1.04 -10.24
CA LEU A 61 -2.56 1.81 -10.82
C LEU A 61 -2.56 1.79 -12.35
N ARG A 62 -2.93 0.66 -12.99
CA ARG A 62 -3.09 0.64 -14.46
C ARG A 62 -4.20 1.56 -14.95
N SER A 63 -5.21 1.81 -14.12
CA SER A 63 -6.31 2.74 -14.42
C SER A 63 -6.02 4.18 -14.01
N THR A 64 -4.74 4.53 -13.79
CA THR A 64 -4.35 5.88 -13.43
C THR A 64 -4.56 6.85 -14.60
N LEU A 65 -5.02 8.05 -14.28
CA LEU A 65 -5.29 9.11 -15.24
C LEU A 65 -4.68 10.43 -14.72
N THR A 66 -4.46 11.37 -15.63
CA THR A 66 -4.07 12.74 -15.28
C THR A 66 -5.21 13.67 -15.67
N HIS A 67 -5.68 14.49 -14.72
CA HIS A 67 -6.73 15.47 -14.98
C HIS A 67 -6.16 16.69 -15.73
N PRO A 68 -6.61 16.99 -16.96
CA PRO A 68 -5.95 17.96 -17.84
C PRO A 68 -5.99 19.39 -17.29
N LYS A 69 -7.09 19.83 -16.68
CA LYS A 69 -7.25 21.21 -16.17
C LYS A 69 -6.63 21.43 -14.79
N LEU A 70 -6.50 20.37 -14.00
CA LEU A 70 -6.18 20.48 -12.57
C LEU A 70 -4.74 20.07 -12.26
N GLY A 71 -4.06 19.42 -13.20
CA GLY A 71 -2.73 18.88 -12.96
C GLY A 71 -2.72 17.86 -11.81
N ILE A 72 -3.85 17.24 -11.48
CA ILE A 72 -3.92 16.15 -10.50
C ILE A 72 -3.71 14.84 -11.25
N GLY A 73 -2.76 14.04 -10.81
CA GLY A 73 -2.46 12.76 -11.43
C GLY A 73 -1.72 11.86 -10.45
N LEU A 74 -0.74 11.10 -10.96
CA LEU A 74 0.03 10.19 -10.12
C LEU A 74 1.22 10.90 -9.48
N LYS A 75 1.30 10.85 -8.15
CA LYS A 75 2.46 11.29 -7.34
C LYS A 75 2.74 10.24 -6.26
N GLY A 76 3.96 10.20 -5.74
CA GLY A 76 4.24 9.26 -4.66
C GLY A 76 5.65 9.34 -4.10
N GLY A 77 5.80 8.78 -2.91
CA GLY A 77 7.07 8.59 -2.24
C GLY A 77 7.42 7.11 -2.13
N SER A 78 8.42 6.78 -1.32
CA SER A 78 8.87 5.40 -1.17
C SER A 78 7.81 4.53 -0.47
N ASN A 79 7.08 5.07 0.50
CA ASN A 79 6.13 4.34 1.35
C ASN A 79 4.64 4.71 1.10
N TRP A 80 4.37 5.57 0.13
CA TRP A 80 3.00 5.98 -0.21
C TRP A 80 2.89 6.33 -1.69
N ILE A 81 1.69 6.17 -2.25
CA ILE A 81 1.39 6.57 -3.61
C ILE A 81 -0.03 7.13 -3.68
N GLU A 82 -0.21 8.21 -4.44
CA GLU A 82 -1.51 8.83 -4.68
C GLU A 82 -1.73 8.98 -6.19
N PHE A 83 -2.91 8.61 -6.66
CA PHE A 83 -3.24 8.72 -8.07
C PHE A 83 -4.72 8.91 -8.29
N LEU A 84 -5.04 9.47 -9.45
CA LEU A 84 -6.41 9.66 -9.91
C LEU A 84 -6.90 8.43 -10.67
N LYS A 85 -8.13 8.00 -10.38
CA LYS A 85 -8.84 6.92 -11.06
C LYS A 85 -10.25 7.38 -11.46
N THR A 86 -10.79 6.81 -12.53
CA THR A 86 -12.22 6.89 -12.86
C THR A 86 -13.02 5.75 -12.22
N ALA A 87 -14.16 6.09 -11.64
CA ALA A 87 -15.16 5.21 -11.10
C ALA A 87 -16.54 5.60 -11.64
N THR A 88 -17.48 4.67 -11.63
CA THR A 88 -18.87 4.94 -11.97
C THR A 88 -19.50 5.84 -10.91
N PRO A 89 -20.10 6.99 -11.26
CA PRO A 89 -20.84 7.83 -10.33
C PRO A 89 -21.98 7.05 -9.65
N SER A 90 -22.35 7.43 -8.42
CA SER A 90 -23.44 6.77 -7.69
C SER A 90 -24.79 6.92 -8.40
N ALA A 91 -25.71 5.96 -8.25
CA ALA A 91 -27.05 6.01 -8.85
C ALA A 91 -27.83 7.29 -8.47
N SER A 92 -27.58 7.85 -7.28
CA SER A 92 -28.16 9.11 -6.81
C SER A 92 -27.77 10.32 -7.65
N SER A 93 -26.61 10.26 -8.33
CA SER A 93 -26.15 11.31 -9.25
C SER A 93 -26.90 11.31 -10.58
N TRP A 94 -27.61 10.22 -10.90
CA TRP A 94 -28.38 10.05 -12.13
C TRP A 94 -29.87 10.34 -11.94
N LYS A 95 -30.34 10.60 -10.72
CA LYS A 95 -31.74 10.93 -10.46
C LYS A 95 -32.00 12.39 -10.83
N ASN A 96 -32.94 12.63 -11.74
CA ASN A 96 -33.46 13.97 -12.01
C ASN A 96 -34.11 14.51 -10.73
N SER A 97 -33.64 15.66 -10.25
CA SER A 97 -34.19 16.30 -9.05
C SER A 97 -35.61 16.80 -9.36
N THR A 98 -36.62 16.15 -8.79
CA THR A 98 -38.03 16.55 -8.89
C THR A 98 -38.50 17.36 -7.67
N GLU A 99 -37.64 17.61 -6.69
CA GLU A 99 -37.95 18.43 -5.51
C GLU A 99 -37.17 19.76 -5.55
N THR A 100 -37.80 20.80 -4.97
CA THR A 100 -37.25 22.14 -4.68
C THR A 100 -36.01 22.13 -3.78
N THR A 101 -35.59 20.96 -3.32
CA THR A 101 -34.30 20.74 -2.67
C THR A 101 -33.34 20.22 -3.73
N SER A 102 -32.52 21.13 -4.26
CA SER A 102 -31.52 20.81 -5.29
C SER A 102 -30.69 19.58 -4.90
N PRO A 103 -30.29 18.71 -5.84
CA PRO A 103 -29.43 17.58 -5.52
C PRO A 103 -28.09 18.14 -5.02
N SER A 104 -27.61 17.64 -3.88
CA SER A 104 -26.56 18.30 -3.11
C SER A 104 -25.32 18.62 -3.96
N TYR A 105 -24.83 17.73 -4.83
CA TYR A 105 -23.76 18.03 -5.80
C TYR A 105 -23.78 17.01 -6.96
N PRO A 106 -23.50 17.39 -8.22
CA PRO A 106 -23.22 16.39 -9.25
C PRO A 106 -21.90 15.68 -8.91
N GLU A 107 -21.94 14.38 -8.63
CA GLU A 107 -20.71 13.62 -8.39
C GLU A 107 -19.92 13.48 -9.70
N THR A 108 -18.62 13.78 -9.66
CA THR A 108 -17.74 13.36 -10.75
C THR A 108 -17.40 11.88 -10.60
N GLY A 109 -17.14 11.23 -11.74
CA GLY A 109 -16.57 9.88 -11.76
C GLY A 109 -15.12 9.82 -11.26
N TYR A 110 -14.50 10.94 -10.88
CA TYR A 110 -13.11 10.92 -10.44
C TYR A 110 -12.99 10.58 -8.95
N ARG A 111 -12.00 9.72 -8.65
CA ARG A 111 -11.63 9.29 -7.31
C ARG A 111 -10.12 9.41 -7.15
N LEU A 112 -9.70 10.11 -6.11
CA LEU A 112 -8.30 10.21 -5.72
C LEU A 112 -8.02 9.09 -4.71
N ILE A 113 -7.13 8.18 -5.07
CA ILE A 113 -6.81 7.01 -4.26
C ILE A 113 -5.40 7.18 -3.73
N ARG A 114 -5.22 6.93 -2.45
CA ARG A 114 -3.89 6.90 -1.83
C ARG A 114 -3.70 5.62 -1.05
N TYR A 115 -2.57 4.96 -1.31
CA TYR A 115 -2.07 3.86 -0.51
C TYR A 115 -0.92 4.36 0.34
N GLN A 116 -0.87 3.95 1.60
CA GLN A 116 0.20 4.34 2.52
C GLN A 116 0.56 3.21 3.49
N LEU A 117 1.83 3.11 3.83
CA LEU A 117 2.30 2.26 4.93
C LEU A 117 2.05 2.99 6.24
N ALA A 118 1.12 2.49 7.05
CA ALA A 118 0.93 2.94 8.41
C ALA A 118 2.16 2.54 9.23
N MET A 119 2.80 3.53 9.86
CA MET A 119 3.94 3.32 10.73
C MET A 119 3.51 3.38 12.19
N LYS A 120 4.03 2.46 13.00
CA LYS A 120 3.90 2.45 14.46
C LYS A 120 5.24 2.86 15.09
N ASN A 121 5.19 3.71 16.10
CA ASN A 121 6.36 4.04 16.90
C ASN A 121 6.70 2.86 17.81
N LEU A 122 7.95 2.38 17.78
CA LEU A 122 8.39 1.29 18.65
C LEU A 122 8.69 1.72 20.08
N ILE A 123 8.94 3.01 20.31
CA ILE A 123 9.47 3.52 21.59
C ILE A 123 8.35 4.03 22.53
N SER A 124 7.08 4.01 22.14
CA SER A 124 6.02 4.62 22.96
C SER A 124 5.69 3.87 24.26
N ASP A 125 6.00 2.58 24.38
CA ASP A 125 5.60 1.76 25.55
C ASP A 125 6.72 1.61 26.62
N THR A 126 7.97 1.95 26.29
CA THR A 126 9.13 1.76 27.19
C THR A 126 9.72 3.06 27.73
N LEU A 127 9.09 4.20 27.43
CA LEU A 127 9.53 5.55 27.84
C LEU A 127 9.18 5.94 29.27
N ASN A 128 8.53 5.07 30.05
CA ASN A 128 8.36 5.29 31.49
C ASN A 128 9.61 4.91 32.32
N ASN A 129 10.67 4.41 31.68
CA ASN A 129 11.92 4.11 32.37
C ASN A 129 12.92 5.26 32.18
N GLU A 130 13.12 6.03 33.24
CA GLU A 130 14.06 7.15 33.35
C GLU A 130 15.50 6.76 32.91
N ALA A 131 15.88 5.49 33.11
CA ALA A 131 17.17 4.95 32.68
C ALA A 131 17.36 4.96 31.15
N ASN A 132 16.29 4.69 30.39
CA ASN A 132 16.36 4.71 28.92
C ASN A 132 16.47 6.14 28.38
N ARG A 133 15.93 7.12 29.12
CA ARG A 133 15.99 8.54 28.77
C ARG A 133 17.43 9.07 28.87
N ASN A 134 18.12 8.73 29.95
CA ASN A 134 19.51 9.11 30.19
C ASN A 134 20.48 8.42 29.22
N MET A 135 20.18 7.19 28.77
CA MET A 135 21.01 6.49 27.79
C MET A 135 20.95 7.15 26.39
N ILE A 136 19.79 7.69 26.00
CA ILE A 136 19.62 8.39 24.72
C ILE A 136 20.26 9.79 24.76
N GLU A 137 20.16 10.50 25.89
CA GLU A 137 20.80 11.81 26.07
C GLU A 137 22.33 11.72 25.93
N ASN A 138 22.93 10.66 26.48
CA ASN A 138 24.37 10.44 26.37
C ASN A 138 24.83 10.00 24.97
N LEU A 139 23.96 9.41 24.16
CA LEU A 139 24.28 9.02 22.77
C LEU A 139 24.22 10.20 21.78
N ASN A 140 23.51 11.28 22.13
CA ASN A 140 23.30 12.44 21.24
C ASN A 140 24.30 13.60 21.45
N LEU A 141 25.41 13.41 22.17
CA LEU A 141 26.38 14.48 22.43
C LEU A 141 27.34 14.80 21.26
N ASN A 142 27.09 14.36 20.01
CA ASN A 142 28.04 14.64 18.93
C ASN A 142 27.51 14.84 17.50
N GLU A 143 26.32 15.42 17.31
CA GLU A 143 25.99 16.00 15.99
C GLU A 143 25.35 17.38 16.12
N ASN A 144 26.14 18.40 15.76
CA ASN A 144 25.69 19.75 15.42
C ASN A 144 24.72 19.67 14.22
N ILE A 145 23.43 19.47 14.48
CA ILE A 145 22.38 19.67 13.48
C ILE A 145 21.45 20.76 14.01
N THR A 146 21.74 21.99 13.61
CA THR A 146 20.78 23.10 13.66
C THR A 146 19.63 22.81 12.70
N THR A 147 18.54 22.24 13.21
CA THR A 147 17.24 22.29 12.54
C THR A 147 16.14 22.41 13.56
N ASN A 148 15.49 23.58 13.52
CA ASN A 148 14.14 23.94 13.96
C ASN A 148 13.40 22.91 14.83
N GLU A 149 13.12 23.35 16.04
CA GLU A 149 12.26 22.76 17.06
C GLU A 149 10.93 22.27 16.47
N GLU A 150 10.77 20.95 16.34
CA GLU A 150 9.50 20.21 16.54
C GLU A 150 9.63 18.69 16.36
N ASP A 151 10.77 18.12 15.94
CA ASP A 151 10.84 16.69 15.58
C ASP A 151 12.07 15.94 16.13
N SER A 152 12.46 16.19 17.38
CA SER A 152 13.61 15.51 18.03
C SER A 152 13.22 14.38 19.00
N SER A 153 12.23 13.56 18.62
CA SER A 153 12.14 12.20 19.16
C SER A 153 12.71 11.27 18.09
N ILE A 154 13.75 10.50 18.41
CA ILE A 154 14.23 9.41 17.56
C ILE A 154 13.15 8.32 17.61
N ALA A 155 12.02 8.55 16.95
CA ALA A 155 10.94 7.61 16.85
C ALA A 155 11.38 6.55 15.84
N VAL A 156 11.94 5.44 16.34
CA VAL A 156 12.12 4.25 15.51
C VAL A 156 10.72 3.81 15.08
N LYS A 157 10.39 4.12 13.83
CA LYS A 157 9.10 3.84 13.19
C LYS A 157 9.20 2.52 12.45
N GLN A 158 8.27 1.62 12.73
CA GLN A 158 8.16 0.32 12.08
C GLN A 158 6.84 0.22 11.33
N GLY A 159 6.83 -0.41 10.15
CA GLY A 159 5.59 -0.59 9.40
C GLY A 159 4.63 -1.52 10.14
N ASP A 160 3.37 -1.12 10.25
CA ASP A 160 2.30 -1.83 10.96
C ASP A 160 1.19 -2.31 10.03
N ALA A 161 0.78 -1.52 9.06
CA ALA A 161 -0.35 -1.89 8.21
C ALA A 161 -0.30 -1.16 6.87
N ILE A 162 -1.09 -1.62 5.92
CA ILE A 162 -1.34 -0.88 4.68
C ILE A 162 -2.74 -0.29 4.74
N ASP A 163 -2.79 1.04 4.64
CA ASP A 163 -4.03 1.79 4.58
C ASP A 163 -4.31 2.25 3.14
N ARG A 164 -5.59 2.32 2.80
CA ARG A 164 -6.09 2.97 1.58
C ARG A 164 -7.11 4.02 1.93
N THR A 165 -6.91 5.21 1.38
CA THR A 165 -7.91 6.27 1.35
C THR A 165 -8.44 6.43 -0.07
N GLU A 166 -9.73 6.73 -0.17
CA GLU A 166 -10.37 7.07 -1.43
C GLU A 166 -11.16 8.35 -1.20
N GLN A 167 -10.78 9.41 -1.90
CA GLN A 167 -11.43 10.72 -1.83
C GLN A 167 -12.21 10.97 -3.11
N ARG A 168 -13.41 11.54 -2.96
CA ARG A 168 -14.26 11.92 -4.10
C ARG A 168 -13.92 13.34 -4.52
N LEU A 169 -13.67 13.55 -5.81
CA LEU A 169 -13.55 14.90 -6.36
C LEU A 169 -14.95 15.40 -6.73
N LEU A 170 -15.41 16.45 -6.06
CA LEU A 170 -16.68 17.10 -6.39
C LEU A 170 -16.39 18.37 -7.19
N THR A 171 -17.08 18.57 -8.32
CA THR A 171 -17.02 19.82 -9.09
C THR A 171 -18.29 20.61 -8.83
N SER A 172 -18.19 21.73 -8.12
CA SER A 172 -19.33 22.61 -7.89
C SER A 172 -19.76 23.31 -9.19
N LYS A 173 -21.07 23.42 -9.43
CA LYS A 173 -21.65 24.19 -10.55
C LYS A 173 -21.68 25.70 -10.29
N ALA A 174 -21.32 26.16 -9.08
CA ALA A 174 -21.40 27.56 -8.68
C ALA A 174 -20.07 28.33 -8.82
N ASN A 175 -18.93 27.65 -8.94
CA ASN A 175 -17.67 28.27 -9.31
C ASN A 175 -16.79 27.22 -10.01
N THR A 176 -16.55 27.39 -11.30
CA THR A 176 -15.92 26.42 -12.23
C THR A 176 -14.47 26.04 -11.89
N ASN A 177 -13.96 26.52 -10.76
CA ASN A 177 -12.59 26.44 -10.29
C ASN A 177 -12.44 25.92 -8.84
N ALA A 178 -13.53 25.67 -8.09
CA ALA A 178 -13.43 25.21 -6.69
C ALA A 178 -13.84 23.73 -6.55
N ILE A 179 -12.87 22.91 -6.14
CA ILE A 179 -13.05 21.50 -5.79
C ILE A 179 -13.31 21.41 -4.29
N SER A 180 -14.41 20.79 -3.88
CA SER A 180 -14.56 20.33 -2.51
C SER A 180 -14.08 18.88 -2.42
N THR A 181 -12.97 18.65 -1.72
CA THR A 181 -12.51 17.31 -1.39
C THR A 181 -13.25 16.85 -0.14
N VAL A 182 -13.99 15.75 -0.24
CA VAL A 182 -14.55 15.10 0.95
C VAL A 182 -13.47 14.19 1.51
N GLU A 183 -12.93 14.56 2.67
CA GLU A 183 -11.97 13.73 3.39
C GLU A 183 -12.67 12.47 3.91
N ILE A 184 -12.13 11.31 3.55
CA ILE A 184 -12.61 10.00 3.98
C ILE A 184 -11.51 9.36 4.81
N LYS A 185 -11.88 8.83 5.99
CA LYS A 185 -10.95 8.18 6.92
C LYS A 185 -10.24 6.99 6.22
N PRO A 186 -8.94 6.80 6.48
CA PRO A 186 -8.20 5.65 5.94
C PRO A 186 -8.85 4.33 6.33
N VAL A 187 -8.98 3.44 5.36
CA VAL A 187 -9.43 2.06 5.57
C VAL A 187 -8.18 1.18 5.59
N ARG A 188 -7.98 0.49 6.71
CA ARG A 188 -6.93 -0.52 6.83
C ARG A 188 -7.28 -1.72 5.96
N ILE A 189 -6.44 -2.02 4.97
CA ILE A 189 -6.68 -3.11 4.02
C ILE A 189 -6.10 -4.42 4.55
N THR A 190 -4.96 -4.33 5.26
CA THR A 190 -4.32 -5.47 5.89
C THR A 190 -3.44 -5.02 7.04
N ASP A 191 -3.37 -5.87 8.06
CA ASP A 191 -2.43 -5.84 9.17
C ASP A 191 -1.29 -6.86 8.99
N GLN A 192 -1.36 -7.74 7.99
CA GLN A 192 -0.37 -8.80 7.76
C GLN A 192 0.86 -8.31 7.01
N LEU A 193 0.72 -7.25 6.20
CA LEU A 193 1.83 -6.65 5.47
C LEU A 193 2.40 -5.48 6.26
N LYS A 194 3.65 -5.64 6.68
CA LYS A 194 4.39 -4.68 7.50
C LYS A 194 5.43 -3.89 6.71
N TYR A 195 5.62 -4.23 5.43
CA TYR A 195 6.51 -3.50 4.52
C TYR A 195 5.81 -3.19 3.20
N MET A 196 5.98 -1.96 2.72
CA MET A 196 5.55 -1.52 1.40
C MET A 196 6.53 -0.49 0.86
N GLN A 197 6.99 -0.71 -0.36
CA GLN A 197 7.87 0.21 -1.07
C GLN A 197 7.47 0.37 -2.53
N PHE A 198 7.56 1.60 -3.01
CA PHE A 198 7.40 1.97 -4.41
C PHE A 198 8.73 2.45 -4.99
N ARG A 199 9.00 2.04 -6.23
CA ARG A 199 10.00 2.67 -7.10
C ARG A 199 9.36 3.01 -8.43
N TYR A 200 9.85 4.07 -9.04
CA TYR A 200 9.28 4.65 -10.25
C TYR A 200 10.32 4.63 -11.36
N LEU A 201 9.92 4.19 -12.55
CA LEU A 201 10.80 4.15 -13.71
C LEU A 201 10.81 5.52 -14.41
N ASN A 202 11.93 6.22 -14.28
CA ASN A 202 12.20 7.50 -14.92
C ASN A 202 13.30 7.34 -15.98
N ASN A 203 12.94 7.41 -17.26
CA ASN A 203 13.92 7.39 -18.37
C ASN A 203 14.98 6.28 -18.24
N GLY A 204 14.55 5.07 -17.87
CA GLY A 204 15.43 3.90 -17.71
C GLY A 204 16.07 3.73 -16.32
N SER A 205 15.91 4.69 -15.40
CA SER A 205 16.42 4.61 -14.02
C SER A 205 15.29 4.51 -13.00
N TRP A 206 15.49 3.73 -11.94
CA TRP A 206 14.53 3.56 -10.85
C TRP A 206 14.76 4.59 -9.74
N VAL A 207 13.73 5.38 -9.40
CA VAL A 207 13.76 6.40 -8.35
C VAL A 207 12.73 6.13 -7.26
N TYR A 208 12.95 6.63 -6.04
CA TYR A 208 12.08 6.39 -4.87
C TYR A 208 10.98 7.43 -4.66
N GLN A 209 11.00 8.51 -5.45
CA GLN A 209 10.04 9.59 -5.37
C GLN A 209 9.58 9.95 -6.77
N TRP A 210 8.30 10.28 -6.89
CA TRP A 210 7.71 10.72 -8.14
C TRP A 210 6.92 12.02 -7.91
N PRO A 211 7.37 13.15 -8.49
CA PRO A 211 6.74 14.44 -8.26
C PRO A 211 5.35 14.55 -8.92
N GLY A 212 5.08 13.73 -9.95
CA GLY A 212 3.85 13.79 -10.72
C GLY A 212 3.76 15.06 -11.59
N PRO A 213 2.58 15.37 -12.14
CA PRO A 213 1.34 14.58 -12.12
C PRO A 213 1.23 13.57 -13.27
N ILE A 214 2.19 13.59 -14.20
CA ILE A 214 2.26 12.64 -15.31
C ILE A 214 2.72 11.29 -14.76
N PRO A 215 2.07 10.17 -15.08
CA PRO A 215 2.49 8.88 -14.58
C PRO A 215 3.88 8.47 -15.11
N PRO A 216 4.68 7.73 -14.32
CA PRO A 216 5.95 7.17 -14.77
C PRO A 216 5.73 6.07 -15.81
N GLN A 217 6.78 5.68 -16.52
CA GLN A 217 6.70 4.59 -17.51
C GLN A 217 6.38 3.24 -16.87
N GLY A 218 6.80 3.06 -15.61
CA GLY A 218 6.52 1.88 -14.83
C GLY A 218 6.69 2.13 -13.34
N ILE A 219 6.12 1.23 -12.55
CA ILE A 219 6.14 1.26 -11.09
C ILE A 219 6.51 -0.13 -10.61
N GLU A 220 7.51 -0.20 -9.73
CA GLU A 220 7.81 -1.40 -8.96
C GLU A 220 7.12 -1.29 -7.61
N ILE A 221 6.37 -2.32 -7.26
CA ILE A 221 5.69 -2.47 -5.99
C ILE A 221 6.38 -3.62 -5.26
N SER A 222 6.90 -3.35 -4.07
CA SER A 222 7.50 -4.35 -3.18
C SER A 222 6.70 -4.39 -1.88
N LEU A 223 6.21 -5.56 -1.50
CA LEU A 223 5.45 -5.80 -0.27
C LEU A 223 6.16 -6.86 0.58
N GLY A 224 6.17 -6.69 1.89
CA GLY A 224 6.75 -7.67 2.83
C GLY A 224 5.84 -7.92 4.02
N ILE A 225 5.89 -9.17 4.51
CA ILE A 225 5.12 -9.62 5.68
C ILE A 225 5.79 -9.13 6.95
N GLU A 226 7.11 -9.23 7.02
CA GLU A 226 7.87 -8.76 8.16
C GLU A 226 8.13 -7.25 8.05
N PRO A 227 8.23 -6.56 9.18
CA PRO A 227 8.68 -5.19 9.15
C PRO A 227 10.19 -5.13 8.85
N LEU A 228 10.64 -4.01 8.30
CA LEU A 228 12.07 -3.70 8.28
C LEU A 228 12.62 -3.71 9.72
N SER A 229 13.73 -4.43 9.92
CA SER A 229 14.52 -4.32 11.15
C SER A 229 15.14 -2.92 11.21
N ALA A 230 15.13 -2.30 12.40
CA ALA A 230 15.61 -0.93 12.60
C ALA A 230 17.09 -0.72 12.21
N THR A 231 17.86 -1.80 12.10
CA THR A 231 19.29 -1.82 11.78
C THR A 231 19.59 -2.06 10.31
N ASN A 232 18.61 -2.45 9.48
CA ASN A 232 18.85 -2.85 8.10
C ASN A 232 18.55 -1.69 7.15
N LEU A 233 19.45 -1.45 6.19
CA LEU A 233 19.19 -0.55 5.08
C LEU A 233 18.05 -1.11 4.22
N LEU A 234 17.23 -0.23 3.64
CA LEU A 234 16.07 -0.57 2.79
C LEU A 234 16.40 -1.52 1.63
N GLU A 235 17.68 -1.55 1.22
CA GLU A 235 18.21 -2.34 0.11
C GLU A 235 18.59 -3.77 0.53
N GLU A 236 18.69 -4.04 1.84
CA GLU A 236 19.13 -5.31 2.45
C GLU A 236 17.96 -6.11 3.05
N TYR A 237 16.72 -5.79 2.65
CA TYR A 237 15.55 -6.50 3.13
C TYR A 237 15.42 -7.88 2.44
N THR A 238 15.86 -8.93 3.12
CA THR A 238 15.89 -10.32 2.64
C THR A 238 14.65 -11.14 2.96
N ASN A 239 13.72 -10.61 3.76
CA ASN A 239 12.53 -11.34 4.20
C ASN A 239 11.50 -11.42 3.07
N HIS A 240 10.58 -12.40 3.08
CA HIS A 240 9.59 -12.68 2.03
C HIS A 240 9.04 -11.42 1.32
N VAL A 241 9.62 -11.08 0.15
CA VAL A 241 9.25 -9.91 -0.67
C VAL A 241 8.37 -10.36 -1.83
N PHE A 242 7.14 -9.85 -1.88
CA PHE A 242 6.32 -9.90 -3.09
C PHE A 242 6.65 -8.68 -3.93
N ARG A 243 7.31 -8.90 -5.07
CA ARG A 243 7.64 -7.83 -6.02
C ARG A 243 6.79 -7.92 -7.27
N ARG A 244 6.31 -6.79 -7.76
CA ARG A 244 5.67 -6.67 -9.07
C ARG A 244 6.08 -5.39 -9.77
N ILE A 245 6.54 -5.54 -11.01
CA ILE A 245 6.79 -4.43 -11.92
C ILE A 245 5.57 -4.26 -12.81
N LEU A 246 5.07 -3.03 -12.86
CA LEU A 246 3.87 -2.64 -13.58
C LEU A 246 4.25 -1.61 -14.63
N ARG A 247 3.91 -1.84 -15.90
CA ARG A 247 3.95 -0.79 -16.92
C ARG A 247 2.68 0.05 -16.81
N ILE A 248 2.84 1.36 -16.75
CA ILE A 248 1.70 2.29 -16.80
C ILE A 248 1.49 2.71 -18.25
N PRO A 249 0.26 2.65 -18.79
CA PRO A 249 -0.02 3.18 -20.10
C PRO A 249 0.07 4.72 -20.04
N THR A 250 1.25 5.27 -20.30
CA THR A 250 1.43 6.70 -20.53
C THR A 250 0.88 7.03 -21.91
N THR A 251 -0.28 7.68 -21.97
CA THR A 251 -0.62 8.48 -23.15
C THR A 251 0.39 9.63 -23.13
N ALA A 252 1.39 9.58 -24.02
CA ALA A 252 2.38 10.62 -24.16
C ALA A 252 1.72 11.88 -24.74
N THR A 253 0.90 12.57 -23.96
CA THR A 253 0.42 13.89 -24.32
C THR A 253 1.60 14.81 -24.14
N LYS A 254 2.35 15.04 -25.21
CA LYS A 254 3.27 16.17 -25.29
C LYS A 254 2.42 17.41 -25.01
N PHE A 255 2.57 18.01 -23.84
CA PHE A 255 2.14 19.37 -23.63
C PHE A 255 3.03 20.21 -24.54
N GLN A 256 2.59 20.45 -25.77
CA GLN A 256 3.13 21.55 -26.55
C GLN A 256 2.72 22.81 -25.79
N ASN A 257 3.68 23.40 -25.09
CA ASN A 257 3.58 24.81 -24.73
C ASN A 257 3.34 25.55 -26.05
N VAL A 258 2.09 25.93 -26.31
CA VAL A 258 1.79 26.95 -27.28
C VAL A 258 2.45 28.19 -26.71
N ALA A 259 3.67 28.47 -27.16
CA ALA A 259 4.28 29.76 -26.97
C ALA A 259 3.28 30.77 -27.51
N THR A 260 2.67 31.54 -26.61
CA THR A 260 2.05 32.83 -26.91
C THR A 260 3.16 33.73 -27.47
N ASN A 261 3.47 33.52 -28.73
CA ASN A 261 4.14 34.53 -29.53
C ASN A 261 3.05 35.50 -29.96
N ASP A 262 2.92 36.55 -29.16
CA ASP A 262 2.85 37.93 -29.62
C ASP A 262 2.23 38.10 -31.02
N LEU A 263 0.90 38.21 -31.06
CA LEU A 263 0.22 38.88 -32.16
C LEU A 263 -0.05 40.31 -31.68
N THR A 264 0.94 41.15 -31.93
CA THR A 264 0.83 42.61 -31.93
C THR A 264 -0.43 43.02 -32.69
N LEU A 265 -1.40 43.53 -31.92
CA LEU A 265 -2.50 44.36 -32.39
C LEU A 265 -1.92 45.70 -32.83
N GLU A 266 -1.40 45.80 -34.05
CA GLU A 266 -1.21 47.09 -34.71
C GLU A 266 -1.71 47.03 -36.16
N ASP A 267 -2.79 47.80 -36.35
CA ASP A 267 -3.05 48.67 -37.48
C ASP A 267 -3.39 48.06 -38.85
N GLN A 268 -4.69 47.81 -39.07
CA GLN A 268 -5.29 47.91 -40.40
C GLN A 268 -6.61 48.69 -40.34
N LEU A 269 -6.50 50.00 -40.53
CA LEU A 269 -7.62 50.89 -40.91
C LEU A 269 -8.22 50.48 -42.27
N PRO A 270 -9.54 50.74 -42.50
CA PRO A 270 -10.22 50.34 -43.72
C PRO A 270 -9.91 51.31 -44.86
N ARG A 271 -9.52 50.80 -46.04
CA ARG A 271 -9.62 51.58 -47.28
C ARG A 271 -11.06 51.54 -47.78
N GLN A 272 -11.73 52.67 -47.58
CA GLN A 272 -12.94 53.07 -48.31
C GLN A 272 -12.57 53.46 -49.75
N ASN A 273 -13.52 53.23 -50.65
CA ASN A 273 -13.57 53.47 -52.08
C ASN A 273 -12.86 54.74 -52.61
N ASP A 274 -12.25 54.60 -53.79
CA ASP A 274 -12.64 55.29 -55.02
C ASP A 274 -12.26 54.42 -56.25
#